data_AF-V4AU40-F1
#
_entry.id   AF-V4AU40-F1
#
_cell.length_a   1.000
_cell.length_b   1.000
_cell.length_c   1.000
_cell.angle_alpha   90.00
_cell.angle_beta   90.00
_cell.angle_gamma   90.00
#
_symmetry.space_group_name_H-M   'P 1'
#
loop_
_entity.id
_entity.type
_entity.pdbx_description
1 polymer ?
#
loop_
_entity_poly.entity_id
_entity_poly.type
_entity_poly.pdbx_seq_one_letter_code
_entity_poly.pdbx_strand_id
1 'polypeptide(L)'
;DLGLAEDHFSHPEGYFGLSNKEELELAIDTCKDLIKDAKPNSDKHKNLVKKLIQLRLKIQEIKEGPEELEPDIKAVTGHKFKIKQSRSSKHYCEKCNAVIWGVIQEWYRCIDCGYCCHSKCLNQITRTCAKVKVEENPTYILTICPQKSLASQNYRCFECRKNISFMSGSNVPRLCDYTGQYYCEYCHWNDNMVIPARVLHNWDFETRKVSRSSKQCLRLMYLKPVIRIQDINPMLFNFVDELNEIKASKFKLREELLIMKKYILLCQQAMKVKLLRRLDNRQHFVESSDVYTMKDLMEVQTDVLLSEIAQVHSTWAQHIKTDCERCQGRGYVCELCHEDEVLFPFDSIAVVCSQCSAVLHRHCFARDNGQCPRCRRRDKRKE
;
A
#
# COMPACT_ATOMS: atom_id res chain seq x y z
N ASP A 1 0.68 -23.87 -51.92
CA ASP A 1 2.06 -23.56 -51.51
C ASP A 1 2.11 -22.28 -50.71
N LEU A 2 2.70 -22.41 -49.53
CA LEU A 2 3.61 -21.46 -48.86
C LEU A 2 3.25 -19.96 -48.76
N GLY A 3 3.15 -19.50 -47.51
CA GLY A 3 4.02 -18.40 -47.06
C GLY A 3 3.38 -17.27 -46.25
N LEU A 4 4.09 -16.88 -45.17
CA LEU A 4 3.98 -15.68 -44.31
C LEU A 4 3.01 -15.85 -43.12
N ALA A 5 3.41 -16.21 -41.89
CA ALA A 5 4.43 -15.66 -40.99
C ALA A 5 4.24 -14.15 -40.70
N GLU A 6 3.78 -13.80 -39.49
CA GLU A 6 4.58 -13.15 -38.43
C GLU A 6 3.72 -12.75 -37.21
N ASP A 7 4.36 -12.87 -36.05
CA ASP A 7 3.90 -12.56 -34.69
C ASP A 7 3.38 -11.12 -34.51
N HIS A 8 2.64 -10.84 -33.42
CA HIS A 8 3.00 -9.75 -32.50
C HIS A 8 2.02 -9.55 -31.30
N PHE A 9 2.58 -9.65 -30.09
CA PHE A 9 2.12 -9.18 -28.75
C PHE A 9 1.00 -9.99 -28.06
N SER A 10 1.27 -10.89 -27.12
CA SER A 10 1.81 -10.67 -25.76
C SER A 10 0.99 -9.67 -24.93
N HIS A 11 -0.02 -10.13 -24.20
CA HIS A 11 -0.68 -9.36 -23.15
C HIS A 11 -0.31 -9.89 -21.74
N PRO A 12 -0.15 -9.01 -20.74
CA PRO A 12 0.42 -9.37 -19.45
C PRO A 12 -0.54 -10.23 -18.60
N GLU A 13 0.04 -11.17 -17.85
CA GLU A 13 -0.64 -11.96 -16.83
C GLU A 13 -1.32 -11.04 -15.81
N GLY A 14 -2.66 -11.02 -15.76
CA GLY A 14 -3.37 -10.35 -14.67
C GLY A 14 -4.78 -9.82 -14.93
N TYR A 15 -5.29 -9.83 -16.17
CA TYR A 15 -6.65 -9.34 -16.45
C TYR A 15 -7.58 -10.48 -16.88
N PHE A 16 -8.39 -10.99 -15.94
CA PHE A 16 -9.52 -11.85 -16.27
C PHE A 16 -10.78 -10.98 -16.41
N GLY A 17 -11.23 -10.79 -17.65
CA GLY A 17 -12.49 -10.14 -18.03
C GLY A 17 -13.74 -10.96 -17.72
N LEU A 18 -13.78 -11.66 -16.58
CA LEU A 18 -14.96 -12.39 -16.11
C LEU A 18 -15.92 -11.36 -15.51
N SER A 19 -17.10 -11.23 -16.11
CA SER A 19 -18.06 -10.13 -15.85
C SER A 19 -19.33 -10.60 -15.12
N ASN A 20 -19.47 -11.90 -14.92
CA ASN A 20 -20.73 -12.56 -14.57
C ASN A 20 -20.46 -13.59 -13.45
N LYS A 21 -21.39 -13.66 -12.49
CA LYS A 21 -21.27 -14.46 -11.27
C LYS A 21 -21.04 -15.96 -11.56
N GLU A 22 -21.74 -16.51 -12.54
CA GLU A 22 -21.65 -17.91 -12.95
C GLU A 22 -20.26 -18.26 -13.49
N GLU A 23 -19.63 -17.35 -14.24
CA GLU A 23 -18.27 -17.54 -14.75
C GLU A 23 -17.22 -17.52 -13.64
N LEU A 24 -17.42 -16.69 -12.61
CA LEU A 24 -16.55 -16.67 -11.43
C LEU A 24 -16.73 -17.92 -10.57
N GLU A 25 -17.94 -18.43 -10.41
CA GLU A 25 -18.20 -19.70 -9.70
C GLU A 25 -17.52 -20.87 -10.42
N LEU A 26 -17.67 -20.94 -11.75
CA LEU A 26 -16.99 -21.94 -12.57
C LEU A 26 -15.46 -21.81 -12.51
N ALA A 27 -14.93 -20.59 -12.54
CA ALA A 27 -13.50 -20.34 -12.41
C ALA A 27 -12.96 -20.72 -11.02
N ILE A 28 -13.75 -20.54 -9.95
CA ILE A 28 -13.42 -20.97 -8.59
C ILE A 28 -13.32 -22.49 -8.51
N ASP A 29 -14.29 -23.21 -9.07
CA ASP A 29 -14.31 -24.68 -9.03
C ASP A 29 -13.19 -25.28 -9.88
N THR A 30 -13.00 -24.76 -11.10
CA THR A 30 -11.84 -25.12 -11.94
C THR A 30 -10.52 -24.86 -11.21
N CYS A 31 -10.40 -23.74 -10.49
CA CYS A 31 -9.18 -23.42 -9.75
C CYS A 31 -8.99 -24.35 -8.54
N LYS A 32 -10.05 -24.83 -7.88
CA LYS A 32 -9.95 -25.83 -6.80
C LYS A 32 -9.47 -27.17 -7.33
N ASP A 33 -9.96 -27.61 -8.49
CA ASP A 33 -9.57 -28.89 -9.06
C ASP A 33 -8.11 -28.86 -9.55
N LEU A 34 -7.69 -27.76 -10.18
CA LEU A 34 -6.29 -27.54 -10.53
C LEU A 34 -5.36 -27.49 -9.30
N ILE A 35 -5.85 -27.08 -8.13
CA ILE A 35 -5.09 -27.13 -6.87
C ILE A 35 -4.92 -28.57 -6.37
N LYS A 36 -5.97 -29.40 -6.50
CA LYS A 36 -5.91 -30.82 -6.11
C LYS A 36 -4.91 -31.60 -6.97
N ASP A 37 -4.84 -31.27 -8.26
CA ASP A 37 -3.93 -31.92 -9.23
C ASP A 37 -2.50 -31.35 -9.19
N ALA A 38 -2.32 -30.16 -8.61
CA ALA A 38 -1.01 -29.53 -8.51
C ALA A 38 -0.18 -30.16 -7.38
N LYS A 39 1.10 -30.44 -7.69
CA LYS A 39 2.05 -30.93 -6.69
C LYS A 39 2.11 -29.96 -5.49
N PRO A 40 1.91 -30.46 -4.25
CA PRO A 40 1.88 -29.62 -3.06
C PRO A 40 3.14 -28.75 -2.97
N ASN A 41 2.95 -27.47 -2.65
CA ASN A 41 4.03 -26.49 -2.44
C ASN A 41 4.85 -26.09 -3.69
N SER A 42 4.47 -26.53 -4.88
CA SER A 42 5.00 -25.98 -6.14
C SER A 42 4.58 -24.52 -6.33
N ASP A 43 5.34 -23.75 -7.10
CA ASP A 43 4.98 -22.36 -7.41
C ASP A 43 3.66 -22.27 -8.17
N LYS A 44 3.35 -23.29 -8.97
CA LYS A 44 2.03 -23.47 -9.59
C LYS A 44 0.92 -23.62 -8.53
N HIS A 45 1.10 -24.46 -7.51
CA HIS A 45 0.14 -24.61 -6.41
C HIS A 45 -0.03 -23.30 -5.62
N LYS A 46 1.06 -22.57 -5.31
CA LYS A 46 0.98 -21.28 -4.61
C LYS A 46 0.24 -20.21 -5.43
N ASN A 47 0.50 -20.15 -6.73
CA ASN A 47 -0.17 -19.21 -7.63
C ASN A 47 -1.65 -19.53 -7.79
N LEU A 48 -2.02 -20.81 -7.88
CA LEU A 48 -3.41 -21.23 -7.92
C LEU A 48 -4.15 -20.90 -6.62
N VAL A 49 -3.53 -21.07 -5.44
CA VAL A 49 -4.13 -20.67 -4.16
C VAL A 49 -4.34 -19.15 -4.10
N LYS A 50 -3.38 -18.34 -4.55
CA LYS A 50 -3.55 -16.88 -4.65
C LYS A 50 -4.72 -16.51 -5.58
N LYS A 51 -4.81 -17.17 -6.74
CA LYS A 51 -5.88 -16.98 -7.72
C LYS A 51 -7.25 -17.34 -7.13
N LEU A 52 -7.34 -18.42 -6.37
CA LEU A 52 -8.57 -18.83 -5.68
C LEU A 52 -9.04 -17.78 -4.66
N ILE A 53 -8.13 -17.17 -3.91
CA ILE A 53 -8.45 -16.11 -2.95
C ILE A 53 -8.98 -14.87 -3.69
N GLN A 54 -8.33 -14.46 -4.77
CA GLN A 54 -8.77 -13.32 -5.58
C GLN A 54 -10.16 -13.53 -6.19
N LEU A 55 -10.43 -14.72 -6.74
CA LEU A 55 -11.74 -15.05 -7.30
C LEU A 55 -12.83 -15.04 -6.21
N ARG A 56 -12.53 -15.49 -4.99
CA ARG A 56 -13.47 -15.45 -3.84
C ARG A 56 -13.76 -14.05 -3.34
N LEU A 57 -12.79 -13.14 -3.40
CA LEU A 57 -13.03 -11.73 -3.08
C LEU A 57 -13.90 -11.08 -4.17
N LYS A 58 -13.58 -11.31 -5.44
CA LYS A 58 -14.32 -10.75 -6.58
C LYS A 58 -15.79 -11.21 -6.66
N ILE A 59 -16.06 -12.48 -6.35
CA ILE A 59 -17.45 -12.97 -6.28
C ILE A 59 -18.21 -12.38 -5.08
N GLN A 60 -17.49 -12.08 -3.98
CA GLN A 60 -18.09 -11.41 -2.84
C GLN A 60 -18.42 -9.95 -3.17
N GLU A 61 -17.56 -9.25 -3.92
CA GLU A 61 -17.83 -7.91 -4.46
C GLU A 61 -19.06 -7.90 -5.39
N ILE A 62 -19.20 -8.89 -6.30
CA ILE A 62 -20.39 -8.99 -7.17
C ILE A 62 -21.65 -9.35 -6.37
N LYS A 63 -21.55 -10.18 -5.32
CA LYS A 63 -22.67 -10.51 -4.42
C LYS A 63 -23.11 -9.31 -3.59
N GLU A 64 -22.17 -8.45 -3.20
CA GLU A 64 -22.42 -7.18 -2.51
C GLU A 64 -22.95 -6.09 -3.48
N GLY A 65 -22.84 -6.32 -4.79
CA GLY A 65 -23.35 -5.46 -5.86
C GLY A 65 -22.45 -4.23 -6.10
N PRO A 66 -22.52 -3.57 -7.28
CA PRO A 66 -22.01 -2.22 -7.41
C PRO A 66 -22.78 -1.34 -6.42
N GLU A 67 -22.07 -0.60 -5.58
CA GLU A 67 -22.62 0.36 -4.63
C GLU A 67 -23.60 1.27 -5.37
N GLU A 68 -24.92 1.04 -5.20
CA GLU A 68 -25.94 1.89 -5.79
C GLU A 68 -25.65 3.33 -5.34
N LEU A 69 -25.40 4.23 -6.29
CA LEU A 69 -25.22 5.64 -5.99
C LEU A 69 -26.53 6.10 -5.31
N GLU A 70 -26.46 6.35 -4.00
CA GLU A 70 -27.59 6.87 -3.23
C GLU A 70 -28.27 8.00 -4.01
N PRO A 71 -29.61 8.08 -4.04
CA PRO A 71 -30.36 9.00 -4.91
C PRO A 71 -30.04 10.50 -4.74
N ASP A 72 -29.21 10.86 -3.76
CA ASP A 72 -28.78 12.22 -3.42
C ASP A 72 -27.33 12.58 -3.85
N ILE A 73 -26.66 11.75 -4.64
CA ILE A 73 -25.27 11.99 -5.09
C ILE A 73 -25.24 12.71 -6.45
N LYS A 74 -24.63 13.91 -6.48
CA LYS A 74 -24.38 14.65 -7.73
C LYS A 74 -22.94 14.44 -8.22
N ALA A 75 -22.78 13.94 -9.45
CA ALA A 75 -21.47 13.73 -10.05
C ALA A 75 -21.02 14.92 -10.92
N VAL A 76 -19.87 15.52 -10.62
CA VAL A 76 -19.31 16.64 -11.42
C VAL A 76 -17.80 16.53 -11.50
N THR A 77 -17.22 16.49 -12.71
CA THR A 77 -15.74 16.41 -12.92
C THR A 77 -15.05 15.30 -12.12
N GLY A 78 -15.72 14.15 -11.98
CA GLY A 78 -15.25 13.00 -11.21
C GLY A 78 -15.45 13.09 -9.68
N HIS A 79 -16.06 14.16 -9.16
CA HIS A 79 -16.45 14.25 -7.75
C HIS A 79 -17.83 13.64 -7.53
N LYS A 80 -18.02 12.91 -6.44
CA LYS A 80 -19.32 12.46 -5.93
C LYS A 80 -19.78 13.38 -4.79
N PHE A 81 -20.64 14.33 -5.07
CA PHE A 81 -21.09 15.34 -4.11
C PHE A 81 -22.34 14.92 -3.36
N LYS A 82 -22.29 14.99 -2.03
CA LYS A 82 -23.45 14.85 -1.13
C LYS A 82 -23.79 16.20 -0.50
N ILE A 83 -25.08 16.50 -0.38
CA ILE A 83 -25.55 17.70 0.33
C ILE A 83 -25.16 17.59 1.81
N LYS A 84 -24.68 18.70 2.37
CA LYS A 84 -24.40 18.81 3.80
C LYS A 84 -25.23 19.93 4.39
N GLN A 85 -26.01 19.58 5.40
CA GLN A 85 -26.64 20.52 6.32
C GLN A 85 -25.78 20.52 7.59
N SER A 86 -25.21 21.67 7.95
CA SER A 86 -24.27 21.75 9.08
C SER A 86 -24.68 22.86 10.03
N ARG A 87 -24.64 22.60 11.33
CA ARG A 87 -24.79 23.63 12.36
C ARG A 87 -23.53 24.50 12.51
N SER A 88 -22.45 24.18 11.80
CA SER A 88 -21.17 24.91 11.84
C SER A 88 -21.02 25.87 10.65
N SER A 89 -20.54 27.08 10.93
CA SER A 89 -20.45 28.22 9.99
C SER A 89 -19.05 28.45 9.39
N LYS A 90 -18.11 27.50 9.50
CA LYS A 90 -16.69 27.70 9.12
C LYS A 90 -16.22 26.87 7.91
N HIS A 91 -17.04 26.72 6.88
CA HIS A 91 -16.61 26.09 5.62
C HIS A 91 -16.33 27.16 4.56
N TYR A 92 -15.40 26.88 3.64
CA TYR A 92 -15.09 27.76 2.51
C TYR A 92 -15.34 27.01 1.21
N CYS A 93 -15.93 27.68 0.23
CA CYS A 93 -16.10 27.12 -1.10
C CYS A 93 -14.77 27.15 -1.86
N GLU A 94 -14.30 25.99 -2.31
CA GLU A 94 -13.03 25.90 -3.03
C GLU A 94 -13.10 26.41 -4.48
N LYS A 95 -14.31 26.75 -4.97
CA LYS A 95 -14.52 27.36 -6.29
C LYS A 95 -14.44 28.90 -6.25
N CYS A 96 -15.16 29.54 -5.32
CA CYS A 96 -15.25 31.00 -5.24
C CYS A 96 -14.47 31.61 -4.07
N ASN A 97 -13.90 30.76 -3.20
CA ASN A 97 -13.17 31.13 -1.99
C ASN A 97 -13.97 31.93 -0.94
N ALA A 98 -15.29 31.99 -1.07
CA ALA A 98 -16.17 32.63 -0.10
C ALA A 98 -16.64 31.64 0.99
N VAL A 99 -16.97 32.19 2.16
CA VAL A 99 -17.52 31.44 3.29
C VAL A 99 -18.85 30.78 2.89
N ILE A 100 -19.02 29.54 3.32
CA ILE A 100 -20.26 28.78 3.23
C ILE A 100 -20.95 28.89 4.60
N TRP A 101 -22.08 29.60 4.62
CA TRP A 101 -22.91 29.75 5.81
C TRP A 101 -23.80 28.52 5.99
N GLY A 102 -23.20 27.41 6.46
CA GLY A 102 -23.83 26.09 6.49
C GLY A 102 -25.14 25.98 7.30
N VAL A 103 -25.43 26.96 8.16
CA VAL A 103 -26.68 27.07 8.94
C VAL A 103 -27.85 27.56 8.09
N ILE A 104 -27.58 28.33 7.04
CA ILE A 104 -28.59 29.01 6.21
C ILE A 104 -28.61 28.46 4.78
N GLN A 105 -27.47 27.97 4.31
CA GLN A 105 -27.28 27.56 2.92
C GLN A 105 -26.95 26.09 2.81
N GLU A 106 -27.62 25.40 1.90
CA GLU A 106 -27.18 24.11 1.42
C GLU A 106 -25.86 24.24 0.66
N TRP A 107 -25.02 23.23 0.82
CA TRP A 107 -23.73 23.15 0.15
C TRP A 107 -23.33 21.70 -0.04
N TYR A 108 -22.35 21.50 -0.92
CA TYR A 108 -21.93 20.19 -1.36
C TYR A 108 -20.52 19.88 -0.85
N ARG A 109 -20.33 18.64 -0.41
CA ARG A 109 -19.02 18.08 -0.09
C ARG A 109 -18.80 16.80 -0.88
N CYS A 110 -17.70 16.73 -1.61
CA CYS A 110 -17.28 15.50 -2.27
C CYS A 110 -16.95 14.45 -1.20
N ILE A 111 -17.57 13.27 -1.28
CA ILE A 111 -17.37 12.19 -0.31
C ILE A 111 -15.96 11.61 -0.39
N ASP A 112 -15.34 11.65 -1.58
CA ASP A 112 -14.05 11.02 -1.82
C ASP A 112 -12.87 11.92 -1.46
N CYS A 113 -12.79 13.12 -2.06
CA CYS A 113 -11.65 14.02 -1.86
C CYS A 113 -11.91 15.14 -0.86
N GLY A 114 -13.15 15.31 -0.40
CA GLY A 114 -13.53 16.34 0.56
C GLY A 114 -13.62 17.76 0.01
N TYR A 115 -13.63 17.95 -1.32
CA TYR A 115 -13.87 19.24 -1.98
C TYR A 115 -15.19 19.85 -1.51
N CYS A 116 -15.20 21.13 -1.13
CA CYS A 116 -16.41 21.83 -0.69
C CYS A 116 -16.83 22.94 -1.66
N CYS A 117 -18.14 23.07 -1.95
CA CYS A 117 -18.67 24.21 -2.70
C CYS A 117 -20.10 24.60 -2.34
N HIS A 118 -20.46 25.86 -2.59
CA HIS A 118 -21.85 26.30 -2.58
C HIS A 118 -22.66 25.58 -3.67
N SER A 119 -23.98 25.48 -3.48
CA SER A 119 -24.89 24.97 -4.50
C SER A 119 -24.79 25.70 -5.83
N LYS A 120 -24.69 27.03 -5.81
CA LYS A 120 -24.51 27.86 -7.02
C LYS A 120 -23.18 27.63 -7.76
N CYS A 121 -22.16 27.13 -7.06
CA CYS A 121 -20.82 26.93 -7.62
C CYS A 121 -20.63 25.53 -8.23
N LEU A 122 -21.57 24.60 -8.01
CA LEU A 122 -21.44 23.19 -8.35
C LEU A 122 -21.11 22.97 -9.84
N ASN A 123 -21.88 23.60 -10.73
CA ASN A 123 -21.69 23.45 -12.18
C ASN A 123 -20.52 24.28 -12.74
N GLN A 124 -19.84 25.07 -11.90
CA GLN A 124 -18.69 25.88 -12.31
C GLN A 124 -17.35 25.23 -11.92
N ILE A 125 -17.37 24.05 -11.28
CA ILE A 125 -16.16 23.36 -10.85
C ILE A 125 -15.36 22.93 -12.07
N THR A 126 -14.09 23.34 -12.11
CA THR A 126 -13.13 22.96 -13.17
C THR A 126 -12.08 21.98 -12.66
N ARG A 127 -11.91 21.87 -11.35
CA ARG A 127 -10.91 20.98 -10.74
C ARG A 127 -11.45 19.55 -10.69
N THR A 128 -10.82 18.66 -11.44
CA THR A 128 -11.06 17.21 -11.37
C THR A 128 -10.83 16.67 -9.95
N CYS A 129 -11.63 15.68 -9.56
CA CYS A 129 -11.50 15.01 -8.26
C CYS A 129 -10.11 14.40 -8.05
N ALA A 130 -9.51 14.66 -6.88
CA ALA A 130 -8.22 14.10 -6.53
C ALA A 130 -8.26 12.58 -6.37
N LYS A 131 -9.41 12.00 -5.98
CA LYS A 131 -9.60 10.55 -5.86
C LYS A 131 -9.44 9.86 -7.20
N VAL A 132 -10.13 10.36 -8.24
CA VAL A 132 -10.03 9.82 -9.60
C VAL A 132 -8.58 9.83 -10.08
N LYS A 133 -7.87 10.96 -9.93
CA LYS A 133 -6.45 11.06 -10.31
C LYS A 133 -5.56 10.05 -9.60
N VAL A 134 -5.80 9.85 -8.30
CA VAL A 134 -5.04 8.92 -7.46
C VAL A 134 -5.37 7.46 -7.77
N GLU A 135 -6.58 7.15 -8.21
CA GLU A 135 -6.97 5.80 -8.62
C GLU A 135 -6.43 5.45 -10.01
N GLU A 136 -6.40 6.40 -10.94
CA GLU A 136 -5.81 6.23 -12.26
C GLU A 136 -4.29 6.09 -12.20
N ASN A 137 -3.62 6.89 -11.37
CA ASN A 137 -2.17 6.89 -11.25
C ASN A 137 -1.72 7.14 -9.79
N PRO A 138 -1.62 6.09 -8.96
CA PRO A 138 -1.20 6.20 -7.56
C PRO A 138 0.33 6.34 -7.43
N THR A 139 0.91 7.39 -8.00
CA THR A 139 2.35 7.67 -7.93
C THR A 139 2.64 9.04 -7.32
N TYR A 140 3.82 9.18 -6.72
CA TYR A 140 4.31 10.45 -6.18
C TYR A 140 5.19 11.18 -7.18
N ILE A 141 5.18 12.52 -7.11
CA ILE A 141 6.23 13.34 -7.70
C ILE A 141 7.43 13.27 -6.76
N LEU A 142 8.52 12.65 -7.23
CA LEU A 142 9.71 12.39 -6.42
C LEU A 142 10.86 13.39 -6.66
N THR A 143 10.72 14.28 -7.64
CA THR A 143 11.65 15.42 -7.79
C THR A 143 11.36 16.46 -6.70
N ILE A 144 12.38 16.89 -5.96
CA ILE A 144 12.23 17.95 -4.94
C ILE A 144 11.93 19.27 -5.65
N CYS A 145 10.73 19.82 -5.41
CA CYS A 145 10.25 21.09 -5.97
C CYS A 145 10.62 21.27 -7.47
N PRO A 146 9.94 20.57 -8.40
CA PRO A 146 10.24 20.64 -9.83
C PRO A 146 9.72 21.97 -10.41
N GLN A 147 10.31 23.08 -9.94
CA GLN A 147 9.83 24.43 -10.15
C GLN A 147 9.76 24.75 -11.64
N LYS A 148 8.57 25.18 -12.08
CA LYS A 148 8.36 25.69 -13.42
C LYS A 148 8.22 27.19 -13.37
N SER A 149 8.89 27.88 -14.29
CA SER A 149 8.81 29.34 -14.37
C SER A 149 7.37 29.79 -14.60
N LEU A 150 7.03 30.99 -14.11
CA LEU A 150 5.69 31.54 -14.34
C LEU A 150 5.43 31.80 -15.84
N ALA A 151 6.48 32.13 -16.60
CA ALA A 151 6.43 32.27 -18.05
C ALA A 151 6.01 30.96 -18.74
N SER A 152 6.51 29.80 -18.31
CA SER A 152 6.08 28.50 -18.85
C SER A 152 4.60 28.18 -18.61
N GLN A 153 3.97 28.87 -17.65
CA GLN A 153 2.54 28.77 -17.36
C GLN A 153 1.72 29.87 -18.03
N ASN A 154 2.33 30.67 -18.91
CA ASN A 154 1.76 31.85 -19.56
C ASN A 154 1.18 32.86 -18.56
N TYR A 155 1.86 33.05 -17.42
CA TYR A 155 1.42 33.96 -16.35
C TYR A 155 -0.01 33.68 -15.86
N ARG A 156 -0.39 32.39 -15.86
CA ARG A 156 -1.70 31.93 -15.42
C ARG A 156 -1.58 30.91 -14.29
N CYS A 157 -2.54 30.95 -13.37
CA CYS A 157 -2.71 29.94 -12.35
C CYS A 157 -2.80 28.55 -12.99
N PHE A 158 -2.02 27.60 -12.47
CA PHE A 158 -2.00 26.23 -12.98
C PHE A 158 -3.37 25.55 -12.96
N GLU A 159 -4.21 25.87 -11.97
CA GLU A 159 -5.50 25.21 -11.76
C GLU A 159 -6.67 25.95 -12.43
N CYS A 160 -6.87 27.24 -12.13
CA CYS A 160 -8.03 27.99 -12.62
C CYS A 160 -7.75 28.87 -13.84
N ARG A 161 -6.49 28.92 -14.30
CA ARG A 161 -6.02 29.70 -15.46
C ARG A 161 -6.21 31.23 -15.35
N LYS A 162 -6.61 31.75 -14.17
CA LYS A 162 -6.63 33.21 -13.89
C LYS A 162 -5.22 33.80 -14.07
N ASN A 163 -5.13 34.99 -14.65
CA ASN A 163 -3.85 35.70 -14.76
C ASN A 163 -3.29 36.02 -13.36
N ILE A 164 -1.99 35.80 -13.20
CA ILE A 164 -1.24 36.04 -11.96
C ILE A 164 0.09 36.71 -12.31
N SER A 165 0.54 37.64 -11.48
CA SER A 165 1.75 38.42 -11.71
C SER A 165 2.38 38.82 -10.38
N PHE A 166 3.71 38.94 -10.36
CA PHE A 166 4.45 39.48 -9.22
C PHE A 166 4.40 41.01 -9.14
N MET A 167 3.80 41.68 -10.13
CA MET A 167 3.58 43.12 -10.07
C MET A 167 2.61 43.45 -8.92
N SER A 168 2.97 44.45 -8.11
CA SER A 168 2.25 44.90 -6.92
C SER A 168 0.75 45.06 -7.20
N GLY A 169 -0.08 44.23 -6.55
CA GLY A 169 -1.53 44.19 -6.76
C GLY A 169 -2.20 42.93 -6.22
N SER A 170 -3.48 42.73 -6.57
CA SER A 170 -4.21 41.48 -6.31
C SER A 170 -3.72 40.35 -7.23
N ASN A 171 -3.78 39.09 -6.78
CA ASN A 171 -3.34 37.88 -7.50
C ASN A 171 -1.83 37.56 -7.50
N VAL A 172 -1.14 37.83 -6.40
CA VAL A 172 0.26 37.41 -6.20
C VAL A 172 0.36 35.87 -6.31
N PRO A 173 1.22 35.34 -7.19
CA PRO A 173 1.45 33.90 -7.34
C PRO A 173 1.94 33.24 -6.05
N ARG A 174 1.42 32.05 -5.75
CA ARG A 174 1.92 31.15 -4.70
C ARG A 174 2.50 29.90 -5.33
N LEU A 175 3.72 29.53 -4.93
CA LEU A 175 4.41 28.32 -5.41
C LEU A 175 4.01 27.12 -4.55
N CYS A 176 3.58 26.03 -5.20
CA CYS A 176 3.36 24.75 -4.53
C CYS A 176 4.64 23.93 -4.51
N ASP A 177 5.16 23.58 -3.33
CA ASP A 177 6.42 22.82 -3.20
C ASP A 177 6.33 21.42 -3.84
N TYR A 178 5.16 20.76 -3.75
CA TYR A 178 4.96 19.42 -4.32
C TYR A 178 5.01 19.38 -5.85
N THR A 179 4.32 20.29 -6.54
CA THR A 179 4.19 20.28 -8.01
C THR A 179 5.16 21.22 -8.71
N GLY A 180 5.76 22.17 -7.99
CA GLY A 180 6.60 23.22 -8.57
C GLY A 180 5.84 24.25 -9.42
N GLN A 181 4.50 24.25 -9.38
CA GLN A 181 3.65 25.13 -10.20
C GLN A 181 3.18 26.36 -9.41
N TYR A 182 2.78 27.41 -10.15
CA TYR A 182 2.27 28.66 -9.56
C TYR A 182 0.74 28.70 -9.58
N TYR A 183 0.17 29.15 -8.46
CA TYR A 183 -1.27 29.19 -8.23
C TYR A 183 -1.69 30.58 -7.76
N CYS A 184 -2.94 30.96 -8.01
CA CYS A 184 -3.54 32.13 -7.37
C CYS A 184 -3.90 31.85 -5.90
N GLU A 185 -4.21 32.90 -5.15
CA GLU A 185 -4.61 32.80 -3.74
C GLU A 185 -5.86 31.93 -3.50
N TYR A 186 -6.75 31.79 -4.48
CA TYR A 186 -7.96 30.96 -4.38
C TYR A 186 -7.69 29.46 -4.55
N CYS A 187 -6.66 29.08 -5.30
CA CYS A 187 -6.31 27.67 -5.53
C CYS A 187 -5.22 27.17 -4.57
N HIS A 188 -4.55 28.08 -3.88
CA HIS A 188 -3.46 27.75 -2.97
C HIS A 188 -3.60 28.50 -1.65
N TRP A 189 -4.13 27.83 -0.62
CA TRP A 189 -4.44 28.45 0.68
C TRP A 189 -3.27 28.42 1.65
N ASN A 190 -2.05 28.17 1.18
CA ASN A 190 -0.86 28.00 2.02
C ASN A 190 -1.02 26.85 3.02
N ASP A 191 -1.72 25.79 2.60
CA ASP A 191 -1.79 24.55 3.35
C ASP A 191 -0.40 23.93 3.49
N ASN A 192 -0.19 23.27 4.62
CA ASN A 192 1.06 22.60 4.96
C ASN A 192 0.90 21.10 4.76
N MET A 193 1.86 20.46 4.09
CA MET A 193 2.00 19.00 3.99
C MET A 193 3.48 18.64 3.98
N VAL A 194 3.85 17.48 4.52
CA VAL A 194 5.19 16.92 4.29
C VAL A 194 5.28 16.37 2.86
N ILE A 195 6.45 16.53 2.24
CA ILE A 195 6.65 16.30 0.81
C ILE A 195 7.39 14.99 0.58
N PRO A 196 6.80 14.00 -0.11
CA PRO A 196 7.39 12.68 -0.32
C PRO A 196 8.81 12.71 -0.88
N ALA A 197 9.06 13.55 -1.89
CA ALA A 197 10.39 13.73 -2.48
C ALA A 197 11.47 14.10 -1.43
N ARG A 198 11.15 15.01 -0.51
CA ARG A 198 12.08 15.48 0.53
C ARG A 198 12.33 14.42 1.60
N VAL A 199 11.30 13.66 1.97
CA VAL A 199 11.44 12.53 2.89
C VAL A 199 12.34 11.45 2.28
N LEU A 200 12.13 11.11 1.01
CA LEU A 200 12.82 9.99 0.37
C LEU A 200 14.25 10.31 -0.07
N HIS A 201 14.54 11.57 -0.39
CA HIS A 201 15.89 11.99 -0.75
C HIS A 201 16.70 12.48 0.44
N ASN A 202 16.08 13.21 1.37
CA ASN A 202 16.78 13.97 2.41
C ASN A 202 16.35 13.62 3.83
N TRP A 203 15.43 12.67 4.03
CA TRP A 203 14.82 12.38 5.33
C TRP A 203 14.20 13.62 6.00
N ASP A 204 13.73 14.58 5.20
CA ASP A 204 13.16 15.86 5.65
C ASP A 204 11.63 15.78 5.71
N PHE A 205 11.09 15.82 6.94
CA PHE A 205 9.66 15.76 7.25
C PHE A 205 9.04 17.14 7.52
N GLU A 206 9.80 18.22 7.36
CA GLU A 206 9.28 19.55 7.58
C GLU A 206 8.19 19.88 6.56
N THR A 207 7.08 20.45 7.04
CA THR A 207 5.95 20.73 6.16
C THR A 207 6.26 21.88 5.22
N ARG A 208 5.81 21.75 3.96
CA ARG A 208 5.93 22.79 2.93
C ARG A 208 4.55 23.26 2.48
N LYS A 209 4.55 24.44 1.88
CA LYS A 209 3.35 25.06 1.34
C LYS A 209 2.91 24.36 0.06
N VAL A 210 1.64 23.93 0.01
CA VAL A 210 1.06 23.22 -1.13
C VAL A 210 -0.29 23.78 -1.56
N SER A 211 -0.62 23.57 -2.84
CA SER A 211 -1.93 23.88 -3.40
C SER A 211 -3.03 22.99 -2.82
N ARG A 212 -4.29 23.43 -2.94
CA ARG A 212 -5.46 22.68 -2.46
C ARG A 212 -5.57 21.30 -3.10
N SER A 213 -5.39 21.24 -4.42
CA SER A 213 -5.34 19.98 -5.17
C SER A 213 -4.23 19.05 -4.66
N SER A 214 -3.04 19.59 -4.43
CA SER A 214 -1.90 18.80 -3.95
C SER A 214 -2.12 18.27 -2.53
N LYS A 215 -2.69 19.09 -1.63
CA LYS A 215 -3.09 18.62 -0.29
C LYS A 215 -4.06 17.44 -0.36
N GLN A 216 -5.11 17.56 -1.18
CA GLN A 216 -6.11 16.50 -1.34
C GLN A 216 -5.47 15.21 -1.89
N CYS A 217 -4.61 15.34 -2.90
CA CYS A 217 -3.86 14.21 -3.48
C CYS A 217 -2.95 13.54 -2.43
N LEU A 218 -2.08 14.30 -1.78
CA LEU A 218 -1.14 13.79 -0.77
C LEU A 218 -1.87 13.10 0.40
N ARG A 219 -3.01 13.65 0.84
CA ARG A 219 -3.84 13.03 1.88
C ARG A 219 -4.42 11.68 1.45
N LEU A 220 -4.90 11.58 0.21
CA LEU A 220 -5.45 10.32 -0.33
C LEU A 220 -4.36 9.27 -0.58
N MET A 221 -3.15 9.73 -0.91
CA MET A 221 -1.98 8.88 -1.09
C MET A 221 -1.36 8.42 0.24
N TYR A 222 -1.62 9.11 1.36
CA TYR A 222 -0.92 8.93 2.64
C TYR A 222 -0.84 7.47 3.14
N LEU A 223 -1.91 6.70 2.95
CA LEU A 223 -2.02 5.29 3.38
C LEU A 223 -1.78 4.29 2.24
N LYS A 224 -1.42 4.74 1.03
CA LYS A 224 -1.24 3.84 -0.12
C LYS A 224 0.15 3.21 -0.11
N PRO A 225 0.27 1.87 -0.15
CA PRO A 225 1.56 1.18 -0.10
C PRO A 225 2.20 1.17 -1.50
N VAL A 226 2.84 2.27 -1.87
CA VAL A 226 3.39 2.46 -3.24
C VAL A 226 4.86 2.86 -3.26
N ILE A 227 5.50 2.99 -2.09
CA ILE A 227 6.88 3.47 -1.97
C ILE A 227 7.81 2.27 -1.83
N ARG A 228 8.75 2.14 -2.76
CA ARG A 228 9.90 1.22 -2.64
C ARG A 228 11.16 2.04 -2.48
N ILE A 229 11.69 2.07 -1.26
CA ILE A 229 12.80 2.97 -0.91
C ILE A 229 14.08 2.54 -1.66
N GLN A 230 14.31 1.24 -1.83
CA GLN A 230 15.48 0.72 -2.54
C GLN A 230 15.52 1.19 -4.01
N ASP A 231 14.37 1.31 -4.66
CA ASP A 231 14.26 1.77 -6.06
C ASP A 231 14.50 3.29 -6.19
N ILE A 232 14.26 4.05 -5.12
CA ILE A 232 14.28 5.53 -5.14
C ILE A 232 15.62 6.07 -4.62
N ASN A 233 16.05 5.58 -3.46
CA ASN A 233 17.28 6.00 -2.80
C ASN A 233 17.83 4.83 -1.95
N PRO A 234 18.65 3.94 -2.53
CA PRO A 234 19.20 2.78 -1.82
C PRO A 234 20.13 3.18 -0.67
N MET A 235 20.69 4.39 -0.72
CA MET A 235 21.65 4.91 0.27
C MET A 235 20.97 5.58 1.47
N LEU A 236 19.66 5.88 1.41
CA LEU A 236 18.94 6.63 2.44
C LEU A 236 19.15 6.04 3.85
N PHE A 237 19.03 4.73 3.97
CA PHE A 237 19.18 4.03 5.25
C PHE A 237 20.64 3.77 5.65
N ASN A 238 21.58 3.92 4.72
CA ASN A 238 22.99 3.66 5.01
C ASN A 238 23.68 4.91 5.61
N PHE A 239 23.15 6.10 5.34
CA PHE A 239 23.72 7.37 5.80
C PHE A 239 23.08 7.95 7.06
N VAL A 240 22.02 7.33 7.56
CA VAL A 240 21.43 7.70 8.84
C VAL A 240 21.57 6.49 9.74
N ASP A 241 22.59 6.48 10.59
CA ASP A 241 22.98 5.32 11.41
C ASP A 241 21.81 4.81 12.27
N GLU A 242 21.03 5.73 12.84
CA GLU A 242 19.79 5.45 13.58
C GLU A 242 18.76 4.70 12.70
N LEU A 243 18.65 5.07 11.42
CA LEU A 243 17.77 4.39 10.50
C LEU A 243 18.31 3.04 10.04
N ASN A 244 19.63 2.79 10.09
CA ASN A 244 20.20 1.52 9.66
C ASN A 244 19.84 0.39 10.63
N GLU A 245 19.96 0.65 11.94
CA GLU A 245 19.54 -0.29 12.97
C GLU A 245 18.03 -0.52 12.96
N ILE A 246 17.24 0.57 12.85
CA ILE A 246 15.78 0.49 12.72
C ILE A 246 15.38 -0.26 11.45
N LYS A 247 16.06 -0.02 10.32
CA LYS A 247 15.84 -0.73 9.04
C LYS A 247 16.15 -2.21 9.20
N ALA A 248 17.29 -2.58 9.78
CA ALA A 248 17.68 -3.97 9.96
C ALA A 248 16.68 -4.72 10.87
N SER A 249 16.33 -4.13 12.01
CA SER A 249 15.35 -4.70 12.96
C SER A 249 13.96 -4.83 12.32
N LYS A 250 13.47 -3.78 11.67
CA LYS A 250 12.17 -3.76 10.99
C LYS A 250 12.09 -4.71 9.80
N PHE A 251 13.14 -4.75 8.97
CA PHE A 251 13.20 -5.65 7.82
C PHE A 251 13.14 -7.10 8.28
N LYS A 252 13.93 -7.44 9.30
CA LYS A 252 13.90 -8.76 9.94
C LYS A 252 12.51 -9.12 10.46
N LEU A 253 11.88 -8.25 11.26
CA LEU A 253 10.52 -8.48 11.77
C LEU A 253 9.49 -8.69 10.63
N ARG A 254 9.60 -7.94 9.54
CA ARG A 254 8.70 -8.10 8.37
C ARG A 254 8.93 -9.44 7.66
N GLU A 255 10.18 -9.87 7.49
CA GLU A 255 10.49 -11.19 6.94
C GLU A 255 9.94 -12.31 7.83
N GLU A 256 10.12 -12.19 9.13
CA GLU A 256 9.58 -13.14 10.12
C GLU A 256 8.04 -13.18 10.08
N LEU A 257 7.37 -12.01 10.01
CA LEU A 257 5.91 -11.93 9.83
C LEU A 257 5.43 -12.60 8.54
N LEU A 258 6.17 -12.50 7.43
CA LEU A 258 5.84 -13.20 6.17
C LEU A 258 5.91 -14.72 6.32
N ILE A 259 6.86 -15.23 7.11
CA ILE A 259 6.97 -16.65 7.45
C ILE A 259 5.79 -17.04 8.35
N MET A 260 5.56 -16.30 9.44
CA MET A 260 4.50 -16.55 10.41
C MET A 260 3.10 -16.51 9.77
N LYS A 261 2.87 -15.63 8.78
CA LYS A 261 1.62 -15.53 8.02
C LYS A 261 1.15 -16.90 7.52
N LYS A 262 2.07 -17.77 7.09
CA LYS A 262 1.76 -19.13 6.61
C LYS A 262 1.16 -20.01 7.71
N TYR A 263 1.66 -19.89 8.94
CA TYR A 263 1.11 -20.59 10.11
C TYR A 263 -0.26 -20.04 10.47
N ILE A 264 -0.39 -18.72 10.54
CA ILE A 264 -1.65 -18.03 10.90
C ILE A 264 -2.78 -18.36 9.90
N LEU A 265 -2.51 -18.31 8.59
CA LEU A 265 -3.51 -18.62 7.57
C LEU A 265 -4.00 -20.07 7.60
N LEU A 266 -3.15 -21.00 8.04
CA LEU A 266 -3.48 -22.42 8.11
C LEU A 266 -4.02 -22.84 9.49
N CYS A 267 -4.00 -21.94 10.47
CA CYS A 267 -4.49 -22.19 11.82
C CYS A 267 -5.92 -21.67 12.02
N GLN A 268 -6.87 -22.59 12.22
CA GLN A 268 -8.27 -22.22 12.47
C GLN A 268 -8.47 -21.38 13.74
N GLN A 269 -7.67 -21.62 14.80
CA GLN A 269 -7.75 -20.82 16.03
C GLN A 269 -7.30 -19.39 15.78
N ALA A 270 -6.17 -19.20 15.09
CA ALA A 270 -5.65 -17.89 14.70
C ALA A 270 -6.65 -17.08 13.86
N MET A 271 -7.38 -17.76 12.96
CA MET A 271 -8.43 -17.14 12.15
C MET A 271 -9.65 -16.73 13.00
N LYS A 272 -10.05 -17.54 14.00
CA LYS A 272 -11.13 -17.19 14.94
C LYS A 272 -10.80 -15.96 15.77
N VAL A 273 -9.59 -15.87 16.32
CA VAL A 273 -9.11 -14.70 17.09
C VAL A 273 -8.66 -13.54 16.19
N LYS A 274 -8.80 -13.67 14.86
CA LYS A 274 -8.54 -12.63 13.85
C LYS A 274 -7.13 -12.04 13.94
N LEU A 275 -6.09 -12.87 14.17
CA LEU A 275 -4.71 -12.39 14.35
C LEU A 275 -4.20 -11.55 13.16
N LEU A 276 -4.61 -11.88 11.93
CA LEU A 276 -4.28 -11.08 10.73
C LEU A 276 -4.87 -9.67 10.75
N ARG A 277 -6.02 -9.47 11.39
CA ARG A 277 -6.65 -8.15 11.50
C ARG A 277 -5.93 -7.23 12.49
N ARG A 278 -5.03 -7.75 13.33
CA ARG A 278 -4.22 -6.93 14.25
C ARG A 278 -3.20 -6.04 13.53
N LEU A 279 -2.86 -6.36 12.28
CA LEU A 279 -2.08 -5.47 11.42
C LEU A 279 -2.87 -4.24 10.96
N ASP A 280 -4.19 -4.20 11.19
CA ASP A 280 -5.09 -3.10 10.85
C ASP A 280 -4.82 -2.59 9.41
N ASN A 281 -4.42 -1.32 9.26
CA ASN A 281 -4.16 -0.65 7.99
C ASN A 281 -2.78 -1.01 7.36
N ARG A 282 -2.06 -2.01 7.88
CA ARG A 282 -0.69 -2.40 7.44
C ARG A 282 -0.60 -3.79 6.80
N GLN A 283 -1.66 -4.23 6.12
CA GLN A 283 -1.68 -5.54 5.47
C GLN A 283 -0.56 -5.71 4.43
N HIS A 284 -0.07 -4.61 3.83
CA HIS A 284 1.05 -4.63 2.89
C HIS A 284 2.35 -5.20 3.50
N PHE A 285 2.53 -5.17 4.82
CA PHE A 285 3.71 -5.74 5.48
C PHE A 285 3.77 -7.27 5.42
N VAL A 286 2.63 -7.93 5.23
CA VAL A 286 2.56 -9.39 5.03
C VAL A 286 2.33 -9.75 3.56
N GLU A 287 2.40 -8.79 2.66
CA GLU A 287 2.37 -9.00 1.21
C GLU A 287 3.76 -8.83 0.59
N SER A 288 4.50 -7.80 1.04
CA SER A 288 5.89 -7.57 0.65
C SER A 288 6.71 -6.99 1.81
N SER A 289 8.03 -7.20 1.81
CA SER A 289 8.96 -6.66 2.82
C SER A 289 9.51 -5.26 2.48
N ASP A 290 9.41 -4.84 1.22
CA ASP A 290 10.08 -3.66 0.64
C ASP A 290 9.17 -2.47 0.31
N VAL A 291 7.85 -2.64 0.45
CA VAL A 291 6.85 -1.59 0.16
C VAL A 291 6.47 -0.82 1.44
N TYR A 292 6.33 0.49 1.33
CA TYR A 292 5.98 1.42 2.40
C TYR A 292 4.89 2.42 1.96
N THR A 293 4.21 2.99 2.94
CA THR A 293 3.30 4.14 2.82
C THR A 293 3.99 5.40 3.36
N MET A 294 3.48 6.60 3.06
CA MET A 294 3.99 7.82 3.71
C MET A 294 3.76 7.80 5.23
N LYS A 295 2.65 7.22 5.69
CA LYS A 295 2.40 6.99 7.12
C LYS A 295 3.52 6.19 7.77
N ASP A 296 3.90 5.07 7.14
CA ASP A 296 4.97 4.22 7.67
C ASP A 296 6.28 5.00 7.82
N LEU A 297 6.65 5.85 6.86
CA LEU A 297 7.88 6.63 6.93
C LEU A 297 7.84 7.65 8.06
N MET A 298 6.70 8.33 8.26
CA MET A 298 6.53 9.29 9.36
C MET A 298 6.63 8.60 10.73
N GLU A 299 6.12 7.39 10.86
CA GLU A 299 6.18 6.63 12.11
C GLU A 299 7.50 5.89 12.33
N VAL A 300 8.35 5.77 11.29
CA VAL A 300 9.75 5.39 11.48
C VAL A 300 10.48 6.50 12.22
N GLN A 301 10.23 7.77 11.87
CA GLN A 301 10.88 8.90 12.54
C GLN A 301 10.53 8.99 14.03
N THR A 302 9.35 8.53 14.43
CA THR A 302 8.87 8.61 15.81
C THR A 302 8.98 7.29 16.58
N ASP A 303 9.64 6.27 16.02
CA ASP A 303 9.78 4.89 16.55
C ASP A 303 8.49 4.11 16.83
N VAL A 304 7.32 4.72 16.66
CA VAL A 304 6.00 4.11 16.88
C VAL A 304 5.84 2.84 16.03
N LEU A 305 6.31 2.88 14.79
CA LEU A 305 6.13 1.76 13.87
C LEU A 305 6.86 0.49 14.32
N LEU A 306 8.08 0.63 14.86
CA LEU A 306 8.86 -0.52 15.30
C LEU A 306 8.17 -1.21 16.49
N SER A 307 7.68 -0.42 17.44
CA SER A 307 6.94 -0.91 18.61
C SER A 307 5.67 -1.66 18.20
N GLU A 308 4.87 -1.11 17.28
CA GLU A 308 3.65 -1.77 16.81
C GLU A 308 3.94 -3.10 16.10
N ILE A 309 4.92 -3.13 15.20
CA ILE A 309 5.31 -4.36 14.49
C ILE A 309 5.83 -5.40 15.47
N ALA A 310 6.69 -5.00 16.42
CA ALA A 310 7.25 -5.91 17.42
C ALA A 310 6.16 -6.51 18.32
N GLN A 311 5.13 -5.73 18.68
CA GLN A 311 3.98 -6.23 19.45
C GLN A 311 3.15 -7.24 18.66
N VAL A 312 2.88 -6.98 17.37
CA VAL A 312 2.18 -7.94 16.49
C VAL A 312 3.01 -9.21 16.34
N HIS A 313 4.32 -9.07 16.09
CA HIS A 313 5.25 -10.19 15.98
C HIS A 313 5.28 -11.04 17.25
N SER A 314 5.39 -10.41 18.43
CA SER A 314 5.38 -11.11 19.73
C SER A 314 4.07 -11.87 19.94
N THR A 315 2.93 -11.25 19.65
CA THR A 315 1.62 -11.91 19.73
C THR A 315 1.55 -13.14 18.83
N TRP A 316 2.04 -13.02 17.58
CA TRP A 316 2.00 -14.12 16.62
C TRP A 316 2.96 -15.24 17.01
N ALA A 317 4.16 -14.89 17.48
CA ALA A 317 5.14 -15.82 18.01
C ALA A 317 4.58 -16.60 19.21
N GLN A 318 3.95 -15.92 20.16
CA GLN A 318 3.29 -16.53 21.31
C GLN A 318 2.21 -17.51 20.85
N HIS A 319 1.33 -17.11 19.93
CA HIS A 319 0.32 -18.02 19.40
C HIS A 319 0.93 -19.27 18.74
N ILE A 320 1.99 -19.09 17.94
CA ILE A 320 2.61 -20.18 17.17
C ILE A 320 3.39 -21.14 18.08
N LYS A 321 4.12 -20.60 19.07
CA LYS A 321 5.07 -21.35 19.89
C LYS A 321 4.46 -21.90 21.18
N THR A 322 3.53 -21.18 21.82
CA THR A 322 3.06 -21.53 23.17
C THR A 322 1.57 -21.83 23.22
N ASP A 323 0.74 -21.03 22.56
CA ASP A 323 -0.71 -21.10 22.82
C ASP A 323 -1.44 -22.12 21.95
N CYS A 324 -0.87 -22.51 20.80
CA CYS A 324 -1.54 -23.36 19.81
C CYS A 324 -0.76 -24.62 19.47
N GLU A 325 -1.22 -25.76 19.99
CA GLU A 325 -0.66 -27.10 19.71
C GLU A 325 -0.63 -27.42 18.20
N ARG A 326 -1.63 -26.98 17.43
CA ARG A 326 -1.63 -27.17 15.96
C ARG A 326 -0.51 -26.43 15.25
N CYS A 327 -0.11 -25.27 15.77
CA CYS A 327 1.02 -24.51 15.24
C CYS A 327 2.34 -25.14 15.69
N GLN A 328 2.42 -25.56 16.95
CA GLN A 328 3.59 -26.25 17.51
C GLN A 328 3.90 -27.55 16.76
N GLY A 329 2.89 -28.35 16.44
CA GLY A 329 3.04 -29.58 15.65
C GLY A 329 3.54 -29.36 14.21
N ARG A 330 3.67 -28.10 13.76
CA ARG A 330 4.26 -27.72 12.47
C ARG A 330 5.67 -27.12 12.61
N GLY A 331 6.22 -27.12 13.82
CA GLY A 331 7.62 -26.81 14.06
C GLY A 331 8.52 -27.95 13.58
N TYR A 332 9.83 -27.75 13.73
CA TYR A 332 10.87 -28.64 13.25
C TYR A 332 11.75 -29.09 14.41
N VAL A 333 12.31 -30.30 14.34
CA VAL A 333 13.33 -30.75 15.28
C VAL A 333 14.66 -30.81 14.53
N CYS A 334 15.73 -30.34 15.16
CA CYS A 334 17.04 -30.32 14.54
C CYS A 334 17.59 -31.76 14.36
N GLU A 335 17.75 -32.20 13.10
CA GLU A 335 18.27 -33.54 12.77
C GLU A 335 19.75 -33.76 13.13
N LEU A 336 20.46 -32.73 13.60
CA LEU A 336 21.90 -32.79 13.91
C LEU A 336 22.22 -32.89 15.40
N CYS A 337 21.37 -32.33 16.28
CA CYS A 337 21.55 -32.45 17.73
C CYS A 337 20.47 -33.32 18.39
N HIS A 338 19.32 -33.52 17.73
CA HIS A 338 18.19 -34.29 18.27
C HIS A 338 17.74 -33.86 19.68
N GLU A 339 17.99 -32.59 20.05
CA GLU A 339 17.32 -32.00 21.21
C GLU A 339 15.82 -31.88 20.93
N ASP A 340 15.00 -32.12 21.95
CA ASP A 340 13.53 -32.05 21.87
C ASP A 340 12.99 -30.62 21.72
N GLU A 341 13.87 -29.63 21.50
CA GLU A 341 13.48 -28.25 21.25
C GLU A 341 12.86 -28.10 19.84
N VAL A 342 11.64 -27.57 19.81
CA VAL A 342 10.91 -27.29 18.58
C VAL A 342 11.35 -25.95 17.99
N LEU A 343 11.91 -26.01 16.79
CA LEU A 343 12.39 -24.87 16.01
C LEU A 343 11.36 -24.37 15.01
N PHE A 344 11.37 -23.07 14.80
CA PHE A 344 10.63 -22.41 13.74
C PHE A 344 11.57 -21.68 12.78
N PRO A 345 11.18 -21.53 11.49
CA PRO A 345 12.03 -20.88 10.50
C PRO A 345 12.33 -19.39 10.78
N PHE A 346 11.57 -18.77 11.68
CA PHE A 346 11.73 -17.38 12.10
C PHE A 346 12.50 -17.23 13.43
N ASP A 347 13.06 -18.31 13.97
CA ASP A 347 13.87 -18.25 15.17
C ASP A 347 15.28 -17.71 14.88
N SER A 348 15.82 -16.89 15.78
CA SER A 348 17.17 -16.33 15.64
C SER A 348 18.25 -17.40 15.60
N ILE A 349 18.04 -18.51 16.32
CA ILE A 349 18.94 -19.67 16.39
C ILE A 349 18.74 -20.66 15.24
N ALA A 350 17.73 -20.48 14.40
CA ALA A 350 17.42 -21.39 13.31
C ALA A 350 18.13 -20.98 12.00
N VAL A 351 18.34 -21.97 11.15
CA VAL A 351 18.73 -21.80 9.74
C VAL A 351 17.85 -22.69 8.88
N VAL A 352 17.40 -22.14 7.74
CA VAL A 352 16.55 -22.86 6.79
C VAL A 352 17.41 -23.29 5.60
N CYS A 353 17.43 -24.59 5.30
CA CYS A 353 18.12 -25.10 4.13
C CYS A 353 17.44 -24.61 2.84
N SER A 354 18.20 -23.96 1.95
CA SER A 354 17.68 -23.42 0.69
C SER A 354 17.17 -24.48 -0.29
N GLN A 355 17.70 -25.71 -0.23
CA GLN A 355 17.34 -26.79 -1.16
C GLN A 355 16.14 -27.63 -0.72
N CYS A 356 15.98 -27.85 0.58
CA CYS A 356 14.92 -28.76 1.10
C CYS A 356 14.01 -28.14 2.16
N SER A 357 14.25 -26.88 2.54
CA SER A 357 13.48 -26.14 3.55
C SER A 357 13.43 -26.84 4.92
N ALA A 358 14.38 -27.74 5.20
CA ALA A 358 14.59 -28.26 6.55
C ALA A 358 15.10 -27.12 7.45
N VAL A 359 14.65 -27.09 8.69
CA VAL A 359 15.07 -26.12 9.70
C VAL A 359 16.00 -26.82 10.68
N LEU A 360 17.15 -26.22 10.93
CA LEU A 360 18.21 -26.74 11.80
C LEU A 360 18.69 -25.63 12.72
N HIS A 361 19.37 -25.97 13.82
CA HIS A 361 20.12 -24.98 14.58
C HIS A 361 21.26 -24.41 13.73
N ARG A 362 21.41 -23.08 13.72
CA ARG A 362 22.46 -22.35 13.02
C ARG A 362 23.85 -22.85 13.41
N HIS A 363 24.08 -23.06 14.72
CA HIS A 363 25.34 -23.60 15.21
C HIS A 363 25.59 -25.04 14.75
N CYS A 364 24.57 -25.91 14.79
CA CYS A 364 24.69 -27.29 14.31
C CYS A 364 25.01 -27.37 12.82
N PHE A 365 24.34 -26.55 12.01
CA PHE A 365 24.57 -26.49 10.57
C PHE A 365 25.97 -25.96 10.23
N ALA A 366 26.45 -24.95 10.95
CA ALA A 366 27.82 -24.45 10.80
C ALA A 366 28.87 -25.52 11.16
N ARG A 367 28.63 -26.30 12.22
CA ARG A 367 29.49 -27.41 12.64
C ARG A 367 29.56 -28.54 11.61
N ASP A 368 28.49 -28.79 10.87
CA ASP A 368 28.45 -29.77 9.76
C ASP A 368 28.94 -29.17 8.43
N ASN A 369 29.82 -28.16 8.47
CA ASN A 369 30.37 -27.46 7.30
C ASN A 369 29.30 -26.91 6.33
N GLY A 370 28.14 -26.52 6.85
CA GLY A 370 27.02 -26.02 6.03
C GLY A 370 26.36 -27.09 5.16
N GLN A 371 26.55 -28.38 5.48
CA GLN A 371 25.89 -29.46 4.77
C GLN A 371 24.56 -29.82 5.43
N CYS A 372 23.50 -29.97 4.62
CA CYS A 372 22.20 -30.36 5.14
C CYS A 372 22.08 -31.89 5.15
N PRO A 373 21.85 -32.55 6.30
CA PRO A 373 21.76 -34.01 6.39
C PRO A 373 20.62 -34.57 5.52
N ARG A 374 19.51 -33.84 5.42
CA ARG A 374 18.37 -34.20 4.57
C ARG A 374 18.69 -34.12 3.08
N CYS A 375 19.47 -33.14 2.63
CA CYS A 375 19.93 -33.08 1.24
C CYS A 375 20.90 -34.22 0.94
N ARG A 376 21.90 -34.46 1.80
CA ARG A 376 22.83 -35.58 1.66
C ARG A 376 22.11 -36.92 1.52
N ARG A 377 21.07 -37.16 2.34
CA ARG A 377 20.22 -38.36 2.24
C ARG A 377 19.41 -38.44 0.95
N ARG A 378 18.98 -37.31 0.39
CA ARG A 378 18.25 -37.27 -0.89
C ARG A 378 19.18 -37.48 -2.09
N ASP A 379 20.40 -36.97 -2.03
CA ASP A 379 21.38 -37.11 -3.10
C ASP A 379 21.88 -38.55 -3.18
N LYS A 380 22.18 -39.19 -2.04
CA LYS A 380 22.51 -40.62 -1.96
C LYS A 380 21.40 -41.59 -2.39
N ARG A 381 20.16 -41.12 -2.54
CA ARG A 381 19.02 -41.92 -3.04
C ARG A 381 18.79 -41.72 -4.54
N LYS A 382 19.47 -40.74 -5.15
CA LYS A 382 19.42 -40.46 -6.59
C LYS A 382 20.60 -41.10 -7.33
N GLU A 383 21.72 -41.28 -6.64
CA GLU A 383 22.75 -42.29 -6.94
C GLU A 383 22.17 -43.70 -6.73
#